data_AF-A0A6F8XY67-F1
#
_entry.id   AF-A0A6F8XY67-F1
#
_cell.length_a   1.000
_cell.length_b   1.000
_cell.length_c   1.000
_cell.angle_alpha   90.00
_cell.angle_beta   90.00
_cell.angle_gamma   90.00
#
_symmetry.space_group_name_H-M   'P 1'
#
loop_
_entity.id
_entity.type
_entity.pdbx_description
1 polymer ?
#
loop_
_entity_poly.entity_id
_entity_poly.type
_entity_poly.pdbx_seq_one_letter_code
_entity_poly.pdbx_strand_id
1 'polypeptide(L)' 'MPAYVVFHDATLRQIAAESPRTLAALSTVSGVGEAKLAKFGQQILETLAVGED' A
#
# COMPACT_ATOMS: atom_id res chain seq x y z
N MET A 1 15.60 -3.73 -14.31
CA MET A 1 14.72 -2.62 -13.89
C MET A 1 15.27 -2.06 -12.59
N PRO A 2 15.41 -0.74 -12.42
CA PRO A 2 15.90 -0.18 -11.17
C PRO A 2 14.93 -0.49 -10.01
N ALA A 3 15.46 -0.78 -8.82
CA ALA A 3 14.73 -1.32 -7.66
C ALA A 3 13.72 -0.35 -6.99
N TYR A 4 13.56 0.87 -7.51
CA TYR A 4 12.85 1.96 -6.83
C TYR A 4 11.41 2.20 -7.29
N VAL A 5 10.81 1.35 -8.14
CA VAL A 5 9.47 1.64 -8.71
C VAL A 5 8.47 0.52 -8.45
N VAL A 6 8.37 0.06 -7.19
CA VAL A 6 7.22 -0.78 -6.79
C VAL A 6 6.00 0.11 -6.58
N PHE A 7 6.15 1.21 -5.84
CA PHE A 7 5.15 2.26 -5.66
C PHE A 7 5.79 3.62 -5.89
N HIS A 8 5.02 4.55 -6.47
CA HIS A 8 5.41 5.95 -6.53
C HIS A 8 5.22 6.61 -5.16
N ASP A 9 5.99 7.65 -4.84
CA ASP A 9 5.83 8.42 -3.60
C ASP A 9 4.41 8.93 -3.38
N ALA A 10 3.70 9.30 -4.46
CA ALA A 10 2.31 9.72 -4.38
C ALA A 10 1.40 8.61 -3.81
N THR A 11 1.59 7.37 -4.28
CA THR A 11 0.86 6.20 -3.77
C THR A 11 1.23 5.93 -2.31
N LEU A 12 2.51 5.92 -1.96
CA LEU A 12 2.95 5.67 -0.57
C LEU A 12 2.41 6.73 0.41
N ARG A 13 2.45 8.01 0.03
CA ARG A 13 1.87 9.10 0.84
C ARG A 13 0.36 8.94 1.02
N GLN A 14 -0.35 8.52 -0.03
CA GLN A 14 -1.78 8.28 0.05
C GLN A 14 -2.10 7.09 0.95
N ILE A 15 -1.36 5.97 0.85
CA ILE A 15 -1.51 4.82 1.76
C ILE A 15 -1.33 5.25 3.21
N ALA A 16 -0.28 6.02 3.50
CA ALA A 16 -0.02 6.52 4.85
C ALA A 16 -1.16 7.43 5.37
N ALA A 17 -1.66 8.33 4.51
CA ALA A 17 -2.73 9.25 4.88
C ALA A 17 -4.09 8.55 5.10
N GLU A 18 -4.43 7.57 4.27
CA GLU A 18 -5.71 6.83 4.39
C GLU A 18 -5.64 5.69 5.41
N SER A 19 -4.44 5.20 5.73
CA SER A 19 -4.17 4.08 6.66
C SER A 19 -5.15 2.90 6.51
N PRO A 20 -5.29 2.32 5.29
CA PRO A 20 -6.25 1.27 5.02
C PRO A 20 -6.00 0.05 5.90
N ARG A 21 -7.09 -0.56 6.40
CA ARG A 21 -7.05 -1.75 7.27
C ARG A 21 -7.54 -3.03 6.60
N THR A 22 -7.92 -2.94 5.32
CA THR A 22 -8.39 -4.08 4.53
C THR A 22 -7.84 -4.02 3.11
N LEU A 23 -7.75 -5.17 2.44
CA LEU A 23 -7.35 -5.21 1.02
C LEU A 23 -8.31 -4.43 0.12
N ALA A 24 -9.61 -4.43 0.45
CA ALA A 24 -10.61 -3.67 -0.29
C ALA A 24 -10.34 -2.16 -0.20
N ALA A 25 -10.06 -1.65 1.00
CA ALA A 25 -9.68 -0.24 1.19
C ALA A 25 -8.33 0.07 0.53
N LEU A 26 -7.36 -0.82 0.63
CA LEU A 26 -6.07 -0.62 -0.03
C LEU A 26 -6.20 -0.61 -1.56
N SER A 27 -7.19 -1.33 -2.12
CA SER A 27 -7.50 -1.34 -3.55
C SER A 27 -8.09 -0.04 -4.07
N THR A 28 -8.59 0.86 -3.22
CA THR A 28 -9.10 2.17 -3.65
C THR A 28 -7.98 3.20 -3.85
N VAL A 29 -6.76 2.88 -3.39
CA VAL A 29 -5.62 3.77 -3.48
C VAL A 29 -5.09 3.85 -4.92
N SER A 30 -4.93 5.07 -5.43
CA SER A 30 -4.40 5.30 -6.76
C SER A 30 -2.95 4.81 -6.89
N GLY A 31 -2.71 3.93 -7.87
CA GLY A 31 -1.41 3.29 -8.10
C GLY A 31 -1.22 1.92 -7.44
N VAL A 32 -2.24 1.44 -6.70
CA VAL A 32 -2.35 0.05 -6.22
C VAL A 32 -3.27 -0.75 -7.15
N GLY A 33 -2.71 -1.30 -8.22
CA GLY A 33 -3.43 -2.23 -9.10
C GLY A 33 -3.46 -3.66 -8.54
N GLU A 34 -4.30 -4.53 -9.13
CA GLU A 34 -4.51 -5.92 -8.69
C GLU A 34 -3.20 -6.71 -8.49
N ALA A 35 -2.26 -6.61 -9.42
CA ALA A 35 -0.97 -7.30 -9.31
C ALA A 35 -0.15 -6.86 -8.09
N LYS A 36 -0.20 -5.57 -7.75
CA LYS A 36 0.49 -5.04 -6.56
C LYS A 36 -0.27 -5.39 -5.29
N LEU A 37 -1.60 -5.34 -5.32
CA LEU A 37 -2.44 -5.72 -4.21
C LEU A 37 -2.23 -7.20 -3.84
N ALA A 38 -2.22 -8.09 -4.83
CA ALA A 38 -1.99 -9.51 -4.63
C ALA A 38 -0.58 -9.80 -4.08
N LYS A 39 0.43 -9.05 -4.51
CA LYS A 39 1.83 -9.29 -4.14
C LYS A 39 2.26 -8.63 -2.83
N PHE A 40 1.76 -7.44 -2.54
CA PHE A 40 2.24 -6.61 -1.43
C PHE A 40 1.14 -6.23 -0.43
N GLY A 41 -0.14 -6.47 -0.75
CA GLY A 41 -1.25 -5.94 0.02
C GLY A 41 -1.23 -6.36 1.50
N GLN A 42 -0.99 -7.64 1.78
CA GLN A 42 -0.90 -8.14 3.16
C GLN A 42 0.27 -7.49 3.93
N GLN A 43 1.46 -7.43 3.32
CA GLN A 43 2.64 -6.84 3.96
C GLN A 43 2.46 -5.35 4.26
N ILE A 44 1.75 -4.62 3.38
CA ILE A 44 1.41 -3.21 3.60
C ILE A 44 0.48 -3.08 4.80
N LEU A 45 -0.59 -3.89 4.87
CA LEU A 45 -1.54 -3.86 5.98
C LEU A 45 -0.87 -4.20 7.32
N GLU A 46 0.03 -5.19 7.35
CA GLU A 46 0.83 -5.51 8.54
C GLU A 46 1.72 -4.33 8.95
N THR A 47 2.40 -3.69 7.99
CA THR A 47 3.26 -2.54 8.28
C THR A 47 2.47 -1.38 8.88
N LEU A 48 1.27 -1.11 8.35
CA LEU A 48 0.37 -0.07 8.86
C LEU A 48 -0.16 -0.39 10.26
N ALA A 49 -0.35 -1.67 10.60
CA ALA A 49 -0.81 -2.09 11.92
C ALA A 49 0.26 -1.94 13.01
N VAL A 50 1.55 -1.98 12.66
CA VAL A 50 2.68 -1.83 13.59
C VAL A 50 2.92 -0.36 14.00
N GLY A 51 2.44 0.62 13.23
CA GLY A 51 2.66 2.05 13.48
C GLY A 51 1.74 2.68 14.53
N GLU A 52 0.90 1.90 15.21
CA GLU A 52 -0.02 2.38 16.26
C GLU A 52 0.42 1.90 17.64
N ASP A 53 1.47 2.52 18.18
CA ASP A 53 1.90 2.46 19.58
C ASP A 53 2.12 3.88 20.12
#